data_AF-A0A259EVX0-F1
#
_entry.id   AF-A0A259EVX0-F1
#
_cell.length_a   1.000
_cell.length_b   1.000
_cell.length_c   1.000
_cell.angle_alpha   90.00
_cell.angle_beta   90.00
_cell.angle_gamma   90.00
#
_symmetry.space_group_name_H-M   'P 1'
#
loop_
_entity.id
_entity.type
_entity.pdbx_description
1 polymer ?
#
loop_
_entity_poly.entity_id
_entity_poly.type
_entity_poly.pdbx_seq_one_letter_code
_entity_poly.pdbx_strand_id
1 'polypeptide(L)'
;MKTTFTPFVIATLAAGLAGCAGTPATTTPHLDQYFGQAVNQARAQQTLNPDASRNADPVAGIDGKAGQAVVDRYYEGMKQEPAPATVINIGGGLGGS
;
A
#
# COMPACT_ATOMS: atom_id res chain seq x y z
N MET A 1 -9.06 -53.29 -23.00
CA MET A 1 -9.50 -52.64 -21.75
C MET A 1 -8.47 -51.64 -21.19
N LYS A 2 -7.70 -50.93 -22.03
CA LYS A 2 -6.73 -49.90 -21.61
C LYS A 2 -7.04 -48.51 -22.19
N THR A 3 -7.84 -48.44 -23.26
CA THR A 3 -8.17 -47.21 -24.00
C THR A 3 -9.36 -46.44 -23.44
N THR A 4 -10.20 -47.07 -22.60
CA THR A 4 -11.38 -46.44 -22.00
C THR A 4 -11.10 -45.73 -20.67
N PHE A 5 -9.95 -46.02 -20.03
CA PHE A 5 -9.57 -45.39 -18.75
C PHE A 5 -8.91 -44.01 -18.95
N THR A 6 -8.18 -43.84 -20.06
CA THR A 6 -7.54 -42.59 -20.45
C THR A 6 -8.48 -41.39 -20.56
N PRO A 7 -9.68 -41.47 -21.19
CA PRO A 7 -10.60 -40.34 -21.24
C PRO A 7 -11.13 -39.95 -19.85
N PHE A 8 -11.27 -40.92 -18.94
CA PHE A 8 -11.73 -40.67 -17.58
C PHE A 8 -10.69 -39.91 -16.74
N VAL A 9 -9.42 -40.25 -16.90
CA VAL A 9 -8.29 -39.54 -16.26
C VAL A 9 -8.11 -38.14 -16.84
N ILE A 10 -8.30 -37.96 -18.15
CA ILE A 10 -8.22 -36.64 -18.79
C ILE A 10 -9.39 -35.75 -18.32
N ALA A 11 -10.60 -36.31 -18.17
CA ALA A 11 -11.77 -35.58 -17.70
C ALA A 11 -11.64 -35.13 -16.23
N THR A 12 -11.14 -36.00 -15.34
CA THR A 12 -10.91 -35.63 -13.94
C THR A 12 -9.76 -34.63 -13.78
N LEU A 13 -8.70 -34.75 -14.59
CA LEU A 13 -7.62 -33.77 -14.62
C LEU A 13 -8.12 -32.41 -15.14
N ALA A 14 -8.89 -32.38 -16.23
CA ALA A 14 -9.46 -31.14 -16.76
C ALA A 14 -10.43 -30.46 -15.77
N ALA A 15 -11.25 -31.23 -15.05
CA ALA A 15 -12.11 -30.72 -14.00
C ALA A 15 -11.33 -30.18 -12.78
N GLY A 16 -10.22 -30.83 -12.41
CA GLY A 16 -9.33 -30.35 -11.36
C GLY A 16 -8.62 -29.04 -11.72
N LEU A 17 -8.17 -28.90 -12.97
CA LEU A 17 -7.55 -27.65 -13.44
C LEU A 17 -8.56 -26.50 -13.55
N ALA A 18 -9.82 -26.77 -13.90
CA ALA A 18 -10.89 -25.76 -13.93
C ALA A 18 -11.28 -25.24 -12.55
N GLY A 19 -10.95 -25.95 -11.47
CA GLY A 19 -11.09 -25.46 -10.09
C GLY A 19 -9.98 -24.49 -9.68
N CYS A 20 -8.79 -24.60 -10.28
CA CYS A 20 -7.62 -23.77 -9.96
C CYS A 20 -7.49 -22.55 -10.89
N ALA A 21 -7.80 -22.72 -12.18
CA ALA A 21 -8.00 -21.63 -13.10
C ALA A 21 -9.43 -21.14 -12.88
N GLY A 22 -9.59 -20.20 -11.95
CA GLY A 22 -10.90 -19.63 -11.64
C GLY A 22 -11.68 -19.35 -12.92
N THR A 23 -12.97 -19.71 -12.89
CA THR A 23 -13.90 -19.57 -14.01
C THR A 23 -13.77 -18.20 -14.71
N PRO A 24 -14.30 -18.00 -15.93
CA PRO A 24 -14.41 -16.65 -16.52
C PRO A 24 -15.09 -15.61 -15.59
N ALA A 25 -15.70 -16.07 -14.49
CA ALA A 25 -16.07 -15.30 -13.32
C ALA A 25 -15.05 -15.45 -12.16
N THR A 26 -13.77 -15.12 -12.35
CA THR A 26 -12.91 -14.70 -11.23
C THR A 26 -13.36 -13.31 -10.80
N THR A 27 -14.60 -13.22 -10.30
CA THR A 27 -15.01 -12.07 -9.50
C THR A 27 -14.07 -12.08 -8.32
N THR A 28 -13.34 -11.00 -8.11
CA THR A 28 -12.57 -10.80 -6.89
C THR A 28 -13.40 -9.89 -6.00
N PRO A 29 -14.58 -10.34 -5.50
CA PRO A 29 -15.58 -9.46 -4.91
C PRO A 29 -14.99 -8.64 -3.78
N HIS A 30 -14.10 -9.21 -2.97
CA HIS A 30 -13.41 -8.48 -1.92
C HIS A 30 -12.40 -7.46 -2.46
N LEU A 31 -11.59 -7.82 -3.45
CA LEU A 31 -10.64 -6.87 -4.04
C LEU A 31 -11.37 -5.72 -4.74
N ASP A 32 -12.41 -6.04 -5.51
CA ASP A 32 -13.19 -5.08 -6.30
C ASP A 32 -13.98 -4.14 -5.39
N GLN A 33 -14.52 -4.66 -4.27
CA GLN A 33 -15.23 -3.87 -3.26
C GLN A 33 -14.31 -2.89 -2.52
N TYR A 34 -13.09 -3.29 -2.21
CA TYR A 34 -12.16 -2.50 -1.38
C TYR A 34 -11.01 -1.87 -2.17
N PHE A 35 -11.05 -1.93 -3.49
CA PHE A 35 -10.02 -1.38 -4.35
C PHE A 35 -9.81 0.11 -4.06
N GLY A 36 -8.57 0.47 -3.72
CA GLY A 36 -8.20 1.86 -3.40
C GLY A 36 -8.61 2.35 -2.01
N GLN A 37 -9.34 1.57 -1.20
CA GLN A 37 -9.78 1.99 0.15
C GLN A 37 -8.60 2.40 1.03
N ALA A 38 -7.52 1.61 1.05
CA ALA A 38 -6.32 1.91 1.84
C ALA A 38 -5.66 3.24 1.44
N VAL A 39 -5.56 3.53 0.14
CA VAL A 39 -4.97 4.78 -0.36
C VAL A 39 -5.88 5.98 -0.05
N ASN A 40 -7.20 5.79 -0.18
CA ASN A 40 -8.17 6.83 0.18
C ASN A 40 -8.13 7.14 1.68
N GLN A 41 -8.00 6.12 2.53
CA GLN A 41 -7.83 6.28 3.96
C GLN A 41 -6.51 6.99 4.29
N ALA A 42 -5.40 6.58 3.68
CA ALA A 42 -4.11 7.24 3.87
C ALA A 42 -4.17 8.72 3.44
N ARG A 43 -4.79 9.01 2.29
CA ARG A 43 -5.03 10.39 1.85
C ARG A 43 -5.85 11.17 2.86
N ALA A 44 -6.94 10.62 3.37
CA ALA A 44 -7.77 11.30 4.37
C ALA A 44 -6.97 11.61 5.66
N GLN A 45 -6.11 10.69 6.09
CA GLN A 45 -5.24 10.90 7.26
C GLN A 45 -4.10 11.89 7.01
N GLN A 46 -3.58 11.96 5.78
CA GLN A 46 -2.50 12.88 5.39
C GLN A 46 -3.01 14.26 4.96
N THR A 47 -4.32 14.41 4.73
CA THR A 47 -4.92 15.69 4.35
C THR A 47 -5.15 16.53 5.58
N LEU A 48 -4.29 17.53 5.79
CA LEU A 48 -4.38 18.45 6.93
C LEU A 48 -5.65 19.32 6.88
N ASN A 49 -6.03 19.79 5.69
CA ASN A 49 -7.21 20.61 5.50
C ASN A 49 -7.96 20.21 4.21
N PRO A 50 -9.08 19.47 4.30
CA PRO A 50 -9.84 19.03 3.12
C PRO A 50 -10.57 20.18 2.40
N ASP A 51 -10.87 21.29 3.08
CA ASP A 51 -11.54 22.47 2.49
C ASP A 51 -10.55 23.51 1.96
N ALA A 52 -9.24 23.21 1.93
CA ALA A 52 -8.19 24.17 1.55
C ALA A 52 -8.43 24.81 0.16
N SER A 53 -8.98 24.06 -0.80
CA SER A 53 -9.28 24.56 -2.15
C SER A 53 -10.42 25.60 -2.21
N ARG A 54 -11.25 25.66 -1.16
CA ARG A 54 -12.37 26.60 -1.07
C ARG A 54 -11.96 27.93 -0.46
N ASN A 55 -10.76 28.00 0.11
CA ASN A 55 -10.23 29.25 0.63
C ASN A 55 -9.75 30.14 -0.52
N ALA A 56 -10.36 31.33 -0.65
CA ALA A 56 -9.98 32.34 -1.63
C ALA A 56 -9.02 33.39 -1.07
N ASP A 57 -8.67 33.30 0.22
CA ASP A 57 -7.72 34.20 0.85
C ASP A 57 -6.36 34.11 0.15
N PRO A 58 -5.69 35.25 -0.10
CA PRO A 58 -4.34 35.23 -0.62
C PRO A 58 -3.41 34.53 0.37
N VAL A 59 -2.57 33.62 -0.12
CA VAL A 59 -1.52 33.02 0.69
C VAL A 59 -0.58 34.11 1.19
N ALA A 60 -0.41 34.20 2.51
CA ALA A 60 0.42 35.23 3.17
C ALA A 60 1.92 35.15 2.82
N GLY A 61 2.35 34.11 2.09
CA GLY A 61 3.75 33.89 1.72
C GLY A 61 4.62 33.50 2.92
N ILE A 62 5.92 33.47 2.69
CA ILE A 62 6.94 33.31 3.74
C ILE A 62 7.76 34.59 3.80
N ASP A 63 8.21 35.00 4.99
CA ASP A 63 9.16 36.10 5.08
C ASP A 63 10.52 35.69 4.49
N GLY A 64 11.28 36.65 3.97
CA GLY A 64 12.54 36.35 3.28
C GLY A 64 13.58 35.66 4.17
N LYS A 65 13.59 35.95 5.47
CA LYS A 65 14.52 35.34 6.42
C LYS A 65 14.13 33.88 6.71
N ALA A 66 12.84 33.60 6.88
CA ALA A 66 12.35 32.23 6.95
C ALA A 66 12.63 31.46 5.66
N GLY A 67 12.44 32.09 4.50
CA GLY A 67 12.77 31.48 3.20
C GLY A 67 14.23 31.08 3.09
N GLN A 68 15.15 31.97 3.48
CA GLN A 68 16.58 31.66 3.54
C GLN A 68 16.84 30.48 4.49
N ALA A 69 16.29 30.50 5.71
CA ALA A 69 16.49 29.44 6.69
C ALA A 69 15.95 28.07 6.22
N VAL A 70 14.87 28.05 5.42
CA VAL A 70 14.35 26.82 4.81
C VAL A 70 15.36 26.23 3.82
N VAL A 71 15.92 27.06 2.94
CA VAL A 71 16.91 26.63 1.95
C VAL A 71 18.20 26.16 2.64
N ASP A 72 18.67 26.90 3.64
CA ASP A 72 19.87 26.54 4.41
C ASP A 72 19.72 25.18 5.08
N ARG A 73 18.61 24.96 5.80
CA ARG A 73 18.32 23.66 6.46
C ARG A 73 18.17 22.51 5.47
N TYR A 74 17.60 22.76 4.30
CA TYR A 74 17.49 21.75 3.25
C TYR A 74 18.87 21.25 2.82
N TYR A 75 19.82 22.16 2.60
CA TYR A 75 21.20 21.79 2.26
C TYR A 75 21.97 21.17 3.44
N GLU A 76 21.74 21.63 4.67
CA GLU A 76 22.34 21.03 5.87
C GLU A 76 21.90 19.58 6.05
N GLY A 77 20.62 19.27 5.83
CA GLY A 77 20.11 17.90 5.92
C GLY A 77 20.76 16.92 4.94
N MET A 78 21.24 17.40 3.79
CA MET A 78 22.01 16.58 2.84
C MET A 78 23.43 16.27 3.31
N LYS A 79 23.99 17.11 4.19
CA LYS A 79 25.32 16.93 4.77
C LYS A 79 25.29 16.06 6.03
N GLN A 80 24.10 15.85 6.59
CA GLN A 80 23.92 15.13 7.84
C GLN A 80 23.85 13.63 7.56
N GLU A 81 24.79 12.87 8.11
CA GLU A 81 24.71 11.41 8.05
C GLU A 81 23.43 10.94 8.76
N PRO A 82 22.70 9.94 8.21
CA PRO A 82 21.52 9.42 8.87
C PRO A 82 21.88 8.99 10.29
N ALA A 83 21.16 9.52 11.29
CA ALA A 83 21.33 9.06 12.65
C ALA A 83 21.20 7.53 12.70
N PRO A 84 22.02 6.82 13.49
CA PRO A 84 21.94 5.37 13.57
C PRO A 84 20.52 4.98 13.97
N ALA A 85 19.84 4.22 13.09
CA ALA A 85 18.47 3.80 13.33
C ALA A 85 18.42 3.01 14.65
N THR A 86 17.62 3.48 15.60
CA THR A 86 17.38 2.73 16.83
C THR A 86 16.49 1.55 16.47
N VAL A 87 17.08 0.36 16.34
CA VAL A 87 16.36 -0.88 16.07
C VAL A 87 15.57 -1.24 17.32
N ILE A 88 14.25 -1.01 17.30
CA ILE A 88 13.34 -1.53 18.32
C ILE A 88 13.00 -2.97 17.93
N ASN A 89 13.63 -3.94 18.60
CA ASN A 89 13.31 -5.36 18.42
C ASN A 89 11.99 -5.69 19.13
N ILE A 90 10.85 -5.47 18.47
CA ILE A 90 9.55 -5.97 18.93
C ILE A 90 9.42 -7.42 18.46
N GLY A 91 9.73 -8.38 19.35
CA GLY A 91 9.61 -9.81 19.04
C GLY A 91 10.26 -10.78 20.03
N GLY A 92 11.00 -10.31 21.03
CA GLY A 92 11.62 -11.17 22.05
C GLY A 92 10.77 -11.28 23.31
N GLY A 93 9.80 -12.19 23.34
CA GLY A 93 9.18 -12.64 24.61
C GLY A 93 7.67 -12.40 24.75
N LEU A 94 6.87 -13.09 23.94
CA LEU A 94 5.51 -13.46 24.30
C LEU A 94 5.43 -14.99 24.25
N GLY A 95 5.75 -15.63 25.38
CA GLY A 95 5.81 -17.08 25.50
C GLY A 95 6.26 -17.48 26.91
N GLY A 96 5.45 -17.13 27.90
CA GLY A 96 5.76 -17.35 29.31
C GLY A 96 4.50 -17.41 30.17
N SER A 97 3.65 -18.42 29.91
CA SER A 97 2.81 -19.14 30.87
C SER A 97 1.96 -20.16 30.12
#